data_AF-A0A3M1B0T1-F1
#
_entry.id   AF-A0A3M1B0T1-F1
#
_cell.length_a   1.000
_cell.length_b   1.000
_cell.length_c   1.000
_cell.angle_alpha   90.00
_cell.angle_beta   90.00
_cell.angle_gamma   90.00
#
_symmetry.space_group_name_H-M   'P 1'
#
loop_
_entity.id
_entity.type
_entity.pdbx_description
1 polymer ?
#
loop_
_entity_poly.entity_id
_entity_poly.type
_entity_poly.pdbx_seq_one_letter_code
_entity_poly.pdbx_strand_id
1 'polypeptide(L)'
;TPYIPGKAYEYLAMRKPVLLLAGDSDTREILERAGLAFPAPPDDPEAIAARIRELHRTFRQVGTIPVSPDEAYIERFRADRQAGEFSAILREAEGGRSVKVPTMPVIVEEKK
;
A
#
# COMPACT_ATOMS: atom_id res chain seq x y z
N THR A 1 14.73 -2.77 5.66
CA THR A 1 14.27 -3.58 4.52
C THR A 1 12.86 -3.18 4.18
N PRO A 2 12.55 -2.82 2.93
CA PRO A 2 11.17 -2.64 2.50
C PRO A 2 10.42 -3.95 2.74
N TYR A 3 9.46 -3.93 3.66
CA TYR A 3 8.59 -5.06 3.97
C TYR A 3 7.19 -4.67 3.54
N ILE A 4 6.78 -5.13 2.36
CA ILE A 4 5.39 -5.09 1.93
C ILE A 4 4.80 -6.47 2.23
N PRO A 5 4.06 -6.65 3.33
CA PRO A 5 3.36 -7.89 3.58
C PRO A 5 2.35 -8.10 2.46
N GLY A 6 2.20 -9.35 1.98
CA GLY A 6 1.21 -9.71 0.96
C GLY A 6 -0.22 -9.27 1.32
N LYS A 7 -0.50 -9.07 2.62
CA LYS A 7 -1.75 -8.52 3.15
C LYS A 7 -2.09 -7.13 2.61
N ALA A 8 -1.11 -6.28 2.29
CA ALA A 8 -1.38 -4.98 1.69
C ALA A 8 -2.14 -5.13 0.37
N TYR A 9 -1.72 -6.05 -0.50
CA TYR A 9 -2.36 -6.30 -1.79
C TYR A 9 -3.75 -6.95 -1.65
N GLU A 10 -3.96 -7.79 -0.62
CA GLU A 10 -5.30 -8.30 -0.29
C GLU A 10 -6.26 -7.15 0.05
N TYR A 11 -5.83 -6.16 0.84
CA TYR A 11 -6.66 -5.01 1.19
C TYR A 11 -6.96 -4.11 0.00
N LEU A 12 -5.99 -3.90 -0.90
CA LEU A 12 -6.21 -3.19 -2.16
C LEU A 12 -7.30 -3.88 -2.99
N ALA A 13 -7.23 -5.19 -3.15
CA ALA A 13 -8.21 -5.96 -3.90
C ALA A 13 -9.62 -5.84 -3.29
N MET A 14 -9.72 -5.83 -1.96
CA MET A 14 -10.99 -5.72 -1.24
C MET A 14 -11.58 -4.30 -1.24
N ARG A 15 -10.79 -3.26 -1.55
CA ARG A 15 -11.21 -1.84 -1.49
C ARG A 15 -11.81 -1.45 -0.14
N LYS A 16 -11.28 -2.06 0.93
CA LYS A 16 -11.80 -1.89 2.29
C LYS A 16 -10.99 -0.86 3.07
N PRO A 17 -11.63 -0.09 3.96
CA PRO A 17 -10.93 0.75 4.94
C PRO A 17 -9.99 -0.09 5.81
N VAL A 18 -8.77 0.39 6.03
CA VAL A 18 -7.73 -0.26 6.84
C VAL A 18 -7.31 0.65 7.98
N LEU A 19 -7.59 0.24 9.23
CA LEU A 19 -6.89 0.80 10.39
C LEU A 19 -5.43 0.34 10.34
N LEU A 20 -4.53 1.26 10.04
CA LEU A 20 -3.13 0.95 9.79
C LEU A 20 -2.29 1.28 11.02
N LEU A 21 -1.75 0.25 11.65
CA LEU A 21 -0.80 0.35 12.77
C LEU A 21 0.60 0.07 12.25
N ALA A 22 1.15 1.03 11.53
CA ALA A 22 2.48 0.94 10.96
C ALA A 22 3.18 2.30 11.09
N GLY A 23 4.47 2.27 11.40
CA GLY A 23 5.34 3.43 11.23
C GLY A 23 5.59 3.72 9.75
N ASP A 24 6.65 4.45 9.47
CA ASP A 24 7.05 4.74 8.09
C ASP A 24 7.46 3.44 7.39
N SER A 25 6.62 3.02 6.44
CA SER A 25 6.72 1.74 5.75
C SER A 25 6.04 1.82 4.39
N ASP A 26 6.50 1.01 3.45
CA ASP A 26 5.89 0.89 2.12
C ASP A 26 4.40 0.54 2.20
N THR A 27 3.99 -0.24 3.20
CA THR A 27 2.58 -0.58 3.43
C THR A 27 1.75 0.67 3.69
N ARG A 28 2.29 1.60 4.47
CA ARG A 28 1.65 2.89 4.76
C ARG A 28 1.53 3.73 3.50
N GLU A 29 2.63 3.88 2.77
CA GLU A 29 2.63 4.64 1.51
C GLU A 29 1.61 4.08 0.52
N ILE A 30 1.58 2.74 0.33
CA ILE A 30 0.66 2.09 -0.59
C ILE A 30 -0.80 2.29 -0.19
N LEU A 31 -1.16 2.07 1.08
CA LEU A 31 -2.55 2.14 1.53
C LEU A 31 -3.06 3.59 1.66
N GLU A 32 -2.19 4.54 2.02
CA GLU A 32 -2.50 5.97 1.98
C GLU A 32 -2.72 6.42 0.54
N ARG A 33 -1.83 6.03 -0.38
CA ARG A 33 -1.98 6.37 -1.80
C ARG A 33 -3.23 5.74 -2.42
N ALA A 34 -3.61 4.54 -2.00
CA ALA A 34 -4.82 3.88 -2.45
C ALA A 34 -6.12 4.50 -1.89
N GLY A 35 -6.04 5.44 -0.95
CA GLY A 35 -7.21 6.04 -0.32
C GLY A 35 -7.92 5.13 0.67
N LEU A 36 -7.23 4.12 1.22
CA LEU A 36 -7.80 3.10 2.10
C LEU A 36 -7.33 3.21 3.56
N ALA A 37 -6.26 3.96 3.84
CA ALA A 37 -5.62 3.97 5.15
C ALA A 37 -6.27 4.91 6.16
N PHE A 38 -6.35 4.44 7.41
CA PHE A 38 -6.61 5.20 8.61
C PHE A 38 -5.44 4.97 9.59
N PRO A 39 -4.36 5.76 9.54
CA PRO A 39 -3.14 5.48 10.30
C PRO A 39 -3.25 5.85 11.79
N ALA A 40 -2.68 5.03 12.66
CA ALA A 40 -2.43 5.36 14.07
C ALA A 40 -1.03 4.85 14.47
N PRO A 41 -0.30 5.56 15.36
CA PRO A 41 1.01 5.11 15.82
C PRO A 41 0.89 3.75 16.52
N PRO A 42 1.74 2.76 16.18
CA PRO A 42 1.62 1.40 16.73
C PRO A 42 1.99 1.29 18.21
N ASP A 43 2.75 2.26 18.71
CA ASP A 43 3.28 2.38 20.07
C ASP A 43 2.48 3.35 20.96
N ASP A 44 1.34 3.87 20.47
CA ASP A 44 0.46 4.78 21.18
C ASP A 44 -0.96 4.16 21.33
N PRO A 45 -1.21 3.38 22.40
CA PRO A 45 -2.50 2.75 22.66
C PRO A 45 -3.67 3.75 22.73
N GLU A 46 -3.42 4.94 23.26
CA GLU A 46 -4.40 6.01 23.41
C GLU A 46 -4.84 6.55 22.04
N ALA A 47 -3.89 6.79 21.13
CA ALA A 47 -4.16 7.19 19.75
C ALA A 47 -4.89 6.10 18.97
N ILE A 48 -4.51 4.83 19.15
CA ILE A 48 -5.21 3.68 18.55
C ILE A 48 -6.66 3.65 19.02
N ALA A 49 -6.90 3.75 20.33
CA ALA A 49 -8.24 3.75 20.89
C ALA A 49 -9.06 4.95 20.40
N ALA A 50 -8.46 6.14 20.29
CA ALA A 50 -9.11 7.31 19.73
C ALA A 50 -9.55 7.08 18.28
N ARG A 51 -8.67 6.52 17.44
CA ARG A 51 -9.00 6.22 16.03
C ARG A 51 -10.08 5.16 15.90
N ILE A 52 -10.08 4.11 16.72
CA ILE A 52 -11.15 3.10 16.73
C ILE A 52 -12.49 3.75 17.09
N ARG A 53 -12.53 4.63 18.11
CA ARG A 53 -13.77 5.32 18.50
C ARG A 53 -14.30 6.24 17.40
N GLU A 54 -13.40 6.94 16.71
CA GLU A 54 -13.73 7.77 15.56
C GLU A 54 -14.37 6.94 14.44
N LEU A 55 -13.70 5.88 13.99
CA LEU A 55 -14.19 4.98 12.94
C LEU A 55 -15.52 4.32 13.31
N HIS A 56 -15.64 3.87 14.56
CA HIS A 56 -16.90 3.29 15.05
C HIS A 56 -18.03 4.32 15.07
N ARG A 57 -17.77 5.57 15.49
CA ARG A 57 -18.79 6.64 15.46
C ARG A 57 -19.26 6.89 14.03
N THR A 58 -18.33 7.00 13.08
CA THR A 58 -18.64 7.16 11.65
C THR A 58 -19.49 5.99 11.15
N PHE A 59 -19.09 4.77 11.47
CA PHE A 59 -19.86 3.57 11.11
C PHE A 59 -21.28 3.60 11.70
N ARG A 60 -21.44 4.01 12.96
CA ARG A 60 -22.77 4.12 13.61
C ARG A 60 -23.66 5.18 12.98
N GLN A 61 -23.10 6.21 12.37
CA GLN A 61 -23.83 7.30 11.74
C GLN A 61 -24.17 7.02 10.26
N VAL A 62 -23.23 6.44 9.51
CA VAL A 62 -23.31 6.28 8.05
C VAL A 62 -23.63 4.83 7.64
N GLY A 63 -23.44 3.87 8.53
CA GLY A 63 -23.58 2.43 8.25
C GLY A 63 -22.35 1.80 7.57
N THR A 64 -21.32 2.60 7.29
CA THR A 64 -20.04 2.17 6.72
C THR A 64 -18.92 3.13 7.13
N ILE A 65 -17.67 2.74 6.91
CA ILE A 65 -16.52 3.65 6.98
C ILE A 65 -16.23 4.08 5.53
N PRO A 66 -16.53 5.33 5.15
CA PRO A 66 -16.36 5.77 3.79
C PRO A 66 -14.87 5.84 3.43
N VAL A 67 -14.55 5.30 2.26
CA VAL A 67 -13.25 5.44 1.59
C VAL A 67 -13.50 5.87 0.15
N SER A 68 -12.52 6.51 -0.47
CA SER A 68 -12.53 6.82 -1.89
C SER A 68 -11.32 6.12 -2.52
N PRO A 69 -11.50 4.85 -2.95
CA PRO A 69 -10.38 4.08 -3.51
C PRO A 69 -9.84 4.75 -4.77
N ASP A 70 -8.53 4.91 -4.87
CA ASP A 70 -7.87 5.29 -6.13
C ASP A 70 -7.83 4.06 -7.05
N GLU A 71 -8.90 3.89 -7.84
CA GLU A 71 -9.06 2.74 -8.74
C GLU A 71 -7.91 2.61 -9.74
N ALA A 72 -7.41 3.73 -10.28
CA ALA A 72 -6.31 3.70 -11.23
C ALA A 72 -5.03 3.18 -10.56
N TYR A 73 -4.76 3.64 -9.32
CA TYR A 73 -3.64 3.16 -8.54
C TYR A 73 -3.81 1.70 -8.09
N ILE A 74 -5.00 1.27 -7.69
CA ILE A 74 -5.25 -0.12 -7.24
C ILE A 74 -5.11 -1.10 -8.41
N GLU A 75 -5.67 -0.78 -9.57
CA GLU A 75 -5.71 -1.68 -10.74
C GLU A 75 -4.31 -2.01 -11.29
N ARG A 76 -3.28 -1.19 -11.01
CA ARG A 76 -1.90 -1.51 -11.39
C ARG A 76 -1.38 -2.78 -10.71
N PHE A 77 -1.87 -3.09 -9.51
CA PHE A 77 -1.40 -4.22 -8.70
C PHE A 77 -2.09 -5.54 -9.02
N ARG A 78 -2.97 -5.56 -10.03
CA ARG A 78 -3.60 -6.81 -10.47
C ARG A 78 -2.58 -7.79 -11.02
N ALA A 79 -2.76 -9.07 -10.68
CA ALA A 79 -1.84 -10.13 -11.06
C ALA A 79 -1.71 -10.28 -12.59
N ASP A 80 -2.80 -10.14 -13.35
CA ASP A 80 -2.77 -10.23 -14.80
C ASP A 80 -2.01 -9.06 -15.45
N ARG A 81 -2.17 -7.84 -14.94
CA ARG A 81 -1.38 -6.69 -15.39
C ARG A 81 0.10 -6.83 -15.05
N GLN A 82 0.41 -7.18 -13.80
CA GLN A 82 1.79 -7.39 -13.35
C GLN A 82 2.49 -8.51 -14.15
N ALA A 83 1.79 -9.60 -14.47
CA ALA A 83 2.31 -10.66 -15.32
C ALA A 83 2.57 -10.16 -16.76
N GLY A 84 1.70 -9.31 -17.30
CA GLY A 84 1.88 -8.68 -18.62
C GLY A 84 3.11 -7.77 -18.67
N GLU A 85 3.26 -6.88 -17.68
CA GLU A 85 4.42 -5.99 -17.53
C GLU A 85 5.72 -6.79 -17.40
N PHE A 86 5.71 -7.83 -16.56
CA PHE A 86 6.86 -8.71 -16.40
C PHE A 86 7.23 -9.43 -17.71
N SER A 87 6.26 -9.95 -18.44
CA SER A 87 6.50 -10.59 -19.75
C SER A 87 7.08 -9.62 -20.77
N ALA A 88 6.62 -8.37 -20.79
CA ALA A 88 7.15 -7.34 -21.68
C ALA A 88 8.63 -7.04 -21.40
N ILE A 89 9.01 -6.93 -20.13
CA ILE A 89 10.41 -6.73 -19.71
C ILE A 89 11.29 -7.91 -20.14
N LEU A 90 10.81 -9.15 -19.98
CA LEU A 90 11.56 -10.33 -20.42
C LEU A 90 11.78 -10.35 -21.94
N ARG A 91 10.75 -10.04 -22.73
CA ARG A 91 10.86 -9.94 -24.19
C ARG A 91 11.83 -8.84 -24.64
N GLU A 92 11.84 -7.71 -23.94
CA GLU A 92 12.79 -6.63 -24.19
C GLU A 92 14.23 -7.08 -23.92
N ALA A 93 14.46 -7.79 -22.81
CA ALA A 93 15.76 -8.32 -22.45
C ALA A 93 16.26 -9.37 -23.46
N GLU A 94 15.37 -10.25 -23.95
CA GLU A 94 15.69 -11.23 -25.00
C GLU A 94 16.06 -10.56 -26.34
N GLY A 95 15.49 -9.38 -26.63
CA GLY A 95 15.73 -8.61 -27.86
C GLY A 95 17.07 -7.86 -27.93
N GLY A 96 17.93 -7.97 -26.92
CA GLY A 96 19.32 -7.50 -26.99
C GLY A 96 19.55 -5.99 -26.89
N ARG A 97 18.58 -5.21 -26.39
CA ARG A 97 18.87 -3.83 -25.94
C ARG A 97 19.13 -3.84 -24.44
N SER A 98 20.36 -3.45 -24.07
CA SER A 98 20.72 -3.20 -22.69
C SER A 98 19.80 -2.12 -22.10
N VAL A 99 18.89 -2.53 -21.21
CA VAL A 99 18.06 -1.62 -20.43
C VAL A 99 18.94 -0.96 -19.37
N LYS A 100 19.05 0.38 -19.41
CA LYS A 100 19.48 1.13 -18.23
C LYS A 100 18.38 0.98 -17.19
N VAL A 101 18.56 0.05 -16.25
CA VAL A 101 17.72 -0.04 -15.07
C VAL A 101 17.80 1.32 -14.38
N PRO A 102 16.66 2.02 -14.14
CA PRO A 102 16.69 3.22 -13.33
C PRO A 102 17.15 2.80 -11.94
N THR A 103 18.37 3.16 -11.57
CA THR A 103 18.85 3.10 -10.19
C THR A 103 17.96 4.03 -9.37
N MET A 104 16.95 3.48 -8.72
CA MET A 104 16.40 4.12 -7.53
C MET A 104 17.53 4.12 -6.48
N PRO A 105 17.84 5.28 -5.86
CA PRO A 105 18.78 5.29 -4.76
C PRO A 105 18.19 4.43 -3.64
N VAL A 106 18.80 3.26 -3.42
CA VAL A 106 18.59 2.51 -2.18
C VAL A 106 19.33 3.32 -1.12
N ILE A 107 18.60 4.18 -0.40
CA ILE A 107 19.13 4.85 0.79
C ILE A 107 19.22 3.77 1.86
N VAL A 108 20.41 3.19 2.00
CA VAL A 108 20.75 2.37 3.16
C VAL A 108 21.18 3.33 4.26
N GLU A 109 20.27 3.69 5.16
CA GLU A 109 20.67 4.24 6.45
C GLU A 109 21.33 3.12 7.27
N GLU A 110 22.65 3.20 7.42
CA GLU A 110 23.36 2.45 8.45
C GLU A 110 22.87 2.91 9.82
N LYS A 111 22.05 2.08 10.48
CA LYS A 111 21.80 2.23 11.92
C LYS A 111 23.04 1.78 12.68
N LYS A 112 23.72 2.76 13.27
CA LYS A 112 24.70 2.60 14.35
C LYS A 112 24.00 2.31 15.67
#